data_AF-A0A350LU75-F1
#
_entry.id   AF-A0A350LU75-F1
#
_cell.length_a   1.000
_cell.length_b   1.000
_cell.length_c   1.000
_cell.angle_alpha   90.00
_cell.angle_beta   90.00
_cell.angle_gamma   90.00
#
_symmetry.space_group_name_H-M   'P 1'
#
loop_
_entity.id
_entity.type
_entity.pdbx_description
1 polymer ?
#
loop_
_entity_poly.entity_id
_entity_poly.type
_entity_poly.pdbx_seq_one_letter_code
_entity_poly.pdbx_strand_id
1 'polypeptide(L)'
;GVGHLSDRIGGGPEIRGAWPRGYNPLSFEERMEMQRRLQRKGFAIEKIDGIIGPNTINAIRAFQQSVGATPDGLPSQELLALLKRS
;
A
#
# COMPACT_ATOMS: atom_id res chain seq x y z
N GLY A 1 -2.54 -25.09 -2.44
CA GLY A 1 -3.34 -24.18 -3.29
C GLY A 1 -3.01 -22.77 -2.90
N VAL A 2 -2.84 -21.90 -3.91
CA VAL A 2 -2.27 -20.53 -3.94
C VAL A 2 -0.77 -20.51 -3.57
N GLY A 3 0.21 -20.21 -4.43
CA GLY A 3 0.21 -19.57 -5.75
C GLY A 3 1.20 -18.39 -5.70
N HIS A 4 2.47 -18.64 -5.38
CA HIS A 4 3.55 -17.65 -5.47
C HIS A 4 3.88 -17.41 -6.95
N LEU A 5 3.10 -16.54 -7.59
CA LEU A 5 3.32 -16.06 -8.94
C LEU A 5 3.15 -14.55 -8.91
N SER A 6 4.25 -13.86 -8.64
CA SER A 6 4.46 -12.48 -9.07
C SER A 6 5.95 -12.27 -9.28
N ASP A 7 6.51 -13.12 -10.14
CA ASP A 7 7.54 -12.63 -11.06
C ASP A 7 6.81 -11.66 -12.02
N ARG A 8 7.43 -10.48 -12.20
CA ARG A 8 7.31 -9.54 -13.32
C ARG A 8 6.07 -9.64 -14.22
N ILE A 9 5.39 -8.52 -14.42
CA ILE A 9 5.17 -7.84 -15.72
C ILE A 9 4.13 -6.74 -15.49
N GLY A 10 4.59 -5.50 -15.54
CA GLY A 10 3.75 -4.33 -15.75
C GLY A 10 4.59 -3.36 -16.57
N GLY A 11 4.45 -3.43 -17.90
CA GLY A 11 5.15 -2.59 -18.87
C GLY A 11 4.77 -1.12 -18.76
N GLY A 12 5.28 -0.44 -17.74
CA GLY A 12 5.39 1.01 -17.66
C GLY A 12 6.87 1.37 -17.47
N PRO A 13 7.34 2.51 -17.99
CA PRO A 13 8.76 2.85 -17.98
C PRO A 13 9.31 2.77 -16.55
N GLU A 14 10.34 1.94 -16.41
CA GLU A 14 11.39 1.98 -15.40
C GLU A 14 11.45 3.33 -14.68
N ILE A 15 11.09 3.35 -13.41
CA ILE A 15 11.32 4.52 -12.56
C ILE A 15 12.84 4.62 -12.39
N ARG A 16 13.49 5.32 -13.32
CA ARG A 16 14.87 5.79 -13.23
C ARG A 16 14.95 6.80 -12.10
N GLY A 17 15.17 6.30 -10.90
CA GLY A 17 15.40 7.11 -9.73
C GLY A 17 15.84 6.21 -8.61
N ALA A 18 17.13 6.21 -8.32
CA ALA A 18 17.69 5.54 -7.15
C ALA A 18 16.97 6.06 -5.90
N TRP A 19 16.02 5.28 -5.38
CA TRP A 19 15.35 5.59 -4.13
C TRP A 19 16.37 5.49 -2.98
N PRO A 20 16.36 6.43 -2.02
CA PRO A 20 17.35 6.50 -0.95
C PRO A 20 17.35 5.21 -0.12
N ARG A 21 18.57 4.69 0.11
CA ARG A 21 18.86 3.45 0.86
C ARG A 21 18.19 3.51 2.24
N GLY A 22 17.07 2.81 2.40
CA GLY A 22 16.33 2.72 3.67
C GLY A 22 14.81 2.72 3.52
N TYR A 23 14.26 3.20 2.40
CA TYR A 23 12.83 3.02 2.09
C TYR A 23 12.66 1.63 1.47
N ASN A 24 11.95 0.73 2.15
CA ASN A 24 11.52 -0.55 1.58
C ASN A 24 10.10 -0.35 1.04
N PRO A 25 9.93 0.09 -0.23
CA PRO A 25 8.60 0.31 -0.79
C PRO A 25 7.84 -1.01 -0.80
N LEU A 26 6.55 -0.98 -0.47
CA LEU A 26 5.67 -2.14 -0.65
C LEU A 26 5.78 -2.66 -2.09
N SER A 27 5.84 -3.98 -2.23
CA SER A 27 5.69 -4.64 -3.53
C SER A 27 4.33 -4.32 -4.15
N PHE A 28 4.17 -4.58 -5.45
CA PHE A 28 2.89 -4.39 -6.11
C PHE A 28 1.76 -5.20 -5.43
N GLU A 29 2.02 -6.45 -5.08
CA GLU A 29 1.07 -7.31 -4.36
C GLU A 29 0.72 -6.74 -2.98
N GLU A 30 1.71 -6.20 -2.28
CA GLU A 30 1.54 -5.64 -0.95
C GLU A 30 0.73 -4.34 -0.97
N ARG A 31 0.88 -3.50 -2.00
CA ARG A 31 0.03 -2.31 -2.20
C ARG A 31 -1.41 -2.70 -2.49
N MET A 32 -1.63 -3.71 -3.33
CA MET A 32 -2.98 -4.23 -3.58
C MET A 32 -3.59 -4.83 -2.31
N GLU A 33 -2.82 -5.58 -1.52
CA GLU A 33 -3.28 -6.15 -0.25
C GLU A 33 -3.61 -5.03 0.76
N MET A 34 -2.77 -4.00 0.84
CA MET A 34 -3.03 -2.81 1.65
C MET A 34 -4.36 -2.14 1.24
N GLN A 35 -4.56 -1.87 -0.06
CA GLN A 35 -5.79 -1.30 -0.60
C GLN A 35 -7.02 -2.16 -0.30
N ARG A 36 -6.93 -3.50 -0.47
CA ARG A 36 -7.99 -4.45 -0.09
C ARG A 36 -8.35 -4.37 1.38
N ARG A 37 -7.35 -4.27 2.26
CA ARG A 37 -7.56 -4.18 3.71
C ARG A 37 -8.19 -2.85 4.10
N LEU A 38 -7.71 -1.75 3.53
CA LEU A 38 -8.30 -0.42 3.73
C LEU A 38 -9.77 -0.41 3.30
N GLN A 39 -10.08 -0.96 2.11
CA GLN A 39 -11.46 -1.07 1.65
C GLN A 39 -12.33 -1.91 2.59
N ARG A 40 -11.83 -3.07 3.05
CA ARG A 40 -12.55 -3.92 4.01
C ARG A 40 -12.81 -3.25 5.36
N LYS A 41 -11.96 -2.32 5.77
CA LYS A 41 -12.15 -1.52 6.99
C LYS A 41 -13.10 -0.32 6.79
N GLY A 42 -13.64 -0.14 5.59
CA GLY A 42 -14.58 0.93 5.27
C GLY A 42 -13.92 2.24 4.81
N PHE A 43 -12.62 2.24 4.53
CA PHE A 43 -11.96 3.41 3.95
C PHE A 43 -12.25 3.53 2.45
N ALA A 44 -12.31 4.78 1.98
CA ALA A 44 -12.62 5.11 0.58
C ALA A 44 -11.47 4.73 -0.37
N ILE A 45 -11.46 3.46 -0.79
CA ILE A 45 -10.59 2.94 -1.83
C ILE A 45 -11.43 2.71 -3.09
N GLU A 46 -11.18 3.54 -4.11
CA GLU A 46 -11.90 3.45 -5.39
C GLU A 46 -11.53 2.19 -6.17
N LYS A 47 -10.24 1.85 -6.20
CA LYS A 47 -9.70 0.72 -6.96
C LYS A 47 -8.54 0.07 -6.22
N ILE A 48 -8.44 -1.25 -6.40
CA ILE A 48 -7.34 -2.08 -5.91
C ILE A 48 -6.48 -2.43 -7.12
N ASP A 49 -5.56 -1.53 -7.46
CA ASP A 49 -4.69 -1.62 -8.64
C ASP A 49 -3.21 -1.48 -8.28
N GLY A 50 -2.89 -1.35 -6.99
CA GLY A 50 -1.52 -1.16 -6.49
C GLY A 50 -0.95 0.25 -6.74
N ILE A 51 -1.73 1.15 -7.34
CA ILE A 51 -1.35 2.54 -7.61
C ILE A 51 -1.70 3.38 -6.37
N ILE A 52 -0.70 4.06 -5.83
CA ILE A 52 -0.86 4.92 -4.66
C ILE A 52 -1.21 6.33 -5.14
N GLY A 53 -2.50 6.56 -5.34
CA GLY A 53 -3.04 7.89 -5.68
C GLY A 53 -3.39 8.73 -4.45
N PRO A 54 -3.80 9.99 -4.64
CA PRO A 54 -4.23 10.88 -3.55
C PRO A 54 -5.37 10.29 -2.70
N ASN A 55 -6.31 9.55 -3.33
CA ASN A 55 -7.38 8.87 -2.61
C ASN A 55 -6.87 7.74 -1.72
N THR A 56 -5.90 6.94 -2.20
CA THR A 56 -5.25 5.92 -1.37
C THR A 56 -4.48 6.55 -0.22
N ILE A 57 -3.76 7.66 -0.45
CA ILE A 57 -3.05 8.39 0.61
C ILE A 57 -4.02 8.90 1.68
N ASN A 58 -5.16 9.48 1.27
CA ASN A 58 -6.18 9.92 2.21
C ASN A 58 -6.76 8.76 3.03
N ALA A 59 -7.01 7.60 2.39
CA ALA A 59 -7.45 6.40 3.09
C ALA A 59 -6.40 5.88 4.08
N ILE A 60 -5.12 5.90 3.72
CA ILE A 60 -4.00 5.54 4.61
C ILE A 60 -3.97 6.47 5.81
N ARG A 61 -4.04 7.79 5.60
CA ARG A 61 -4.05 8.78 6.69
C ARG A 61 -5.22 8.59 7.63
N ALA A 62 -6.42 8.39 7.08
CA ALA A 62 -7.61 8.12 7.88
C ALA A 62 -7.46 6.85 8.72
N PHE A 63 -6.87 5.79 8.15
CA PHE A 63 -6.56 4.58 8.92
C PHE A 63 -5.53 4.84 10.02
N GLN A 64 -4.42 5.52 9.70
CA GLN A 64 -3.39 5.87 10.69
C GLN A 64 -4.00 6.68 11.85
N GLN A 65 -4.85 7.67 11.55
CA GLN A 65 -5.59 8.41 12.56
C GLN A 65 -6.49 7.50 13.41
N SER A 66 -7.20 6.55 12.77
CA SER A 66 -8.11 5.64 13.47
C SER A 66 -7.40 4.71 14.47
N VAL A 67 -6.13 4.39 14.23
CA VAL A 67 -5.32 3.54 15.10
C VAL A 67 -4.39 4.34 16.02
N GLY A 68 -4.47 5.67 16.00
CA GLY A 68 -3.59 6.54 16.79
C GLY A 68 -2.13 6.59 16.31
N ALA A 69 -1.87 6.17 15.07
CA ALA A 69 -0.55 6.30 14.43
C ALA A 69 -0.39 7.68 13.76
N THR A 70 0.86 8.06 13.49
CA THR A 70 1.18 9.28 12.75
C THR A 70 0.55 9.21 11.35
N PRO A 71 -0.29 10.18 10.95
CA PRO A 71 -0.96 10.15 9.65
C PRO A 71 -0.09 10.72 8.53
N ASP A 72 1.07 10.12 8.33
CA ASP A 72 2.01 10.50 7.26
C ASP A 72 1.43 10.21 5.85
N GLY A 73 0.55 9.20 5.73
CA GLY A 73 -0.04 8.77 4.47
C GLY A 73 0.89 7.90 3.62
N LEU A 74 1.97 7.38 4.19
CA LEU A 74 2.97 6.61 3.48
C LEU A 74 2.58 5.13 3.39
N PRO A 75 2.63 4.53 2.19
CA PRO A 75 2.45 3.10 2.01
C PRO A 75 3.72 2.36 2.46
N SER A 76 3.80 2.04 3.74
CA SER A 76 4.96 1.38 4.35
C SER A 76 4.68 -0.08 4.76
N GLN A 77 5.75 -0.85 4.94
CA GLN A 77 5.67 -2.21 5.48
C GLN A 77 5.01 -2.25 6.86
N GLU A 78 5.27 -1.22 7.67
CA GLU A 78 4.69 -1.04 9.00
C GLU A 78 3.18 -0.82 8.93
N LEU A 79 2.71 0.04 8.02
CA LEU A 79 1.29 0.24 7.77
C LEU A 79 0.59 -1.08 7.37
N LEU A 80 1.20 -1.84 6.45
CA LEU A 80 0.65 -3.13 6.06
C LEU A 80 0.60 -4.12 7.23
N ALA A 81 1.62 -4.12 8.09
CA ALA A 81 1.62 -4.92 9.31
C ALA A 81 0.52 -4.51 10.29
N LEU A 82 0.27 -3.20 10.45
CA LEU A 82 -0.85 -2.68 11.26
C LEU A 82 -2.20 -3.12 10.70
N LEU A 83 -2.40 -3.01 9.39
CA LEU A 83 -3.61 -3.52 8.70
C LEU A 83 -3.75 -5.05 8.77
N LYS A 84 -2.67 -5.78 9.04
CA LYS A 84 -2.68 -7.24 9.26
C LYS A 84 -3.07 -7.64 10.67
N ARG A 85 -2.70 -6.85 11.67
CA ARG A 85 -3.02 -7.10 13.09
C ARG A 85 -4.40 -6.59 13.50
N SER A 86 -4.90 -5.57 12.81
CA SER A 86 -6.19 -4.92 13.10
C SER A 86 -7.32 -5.58 12.34
#